data_AF-F0T809-F1
#
_entry.id   AF-F0T809-F1
#
_cell.length_a   1.000
_cell.length_b   1.000
_cell.length_c   1.000
_cell.angle_alpha   90.00
_cell.angle_beta   90.00
_cell.angle_gamma   90.00
#
_symmetry.space_group_name_H-M   'P 1'
#
loop_
_entity.id
_entity.type
_entity.pdbx_description
1 polymer ?
#
loop_
_entity_poly.entity_id
_entity_poly.type
_entity_poly.pdbx_seq_one_letter_code
_entity_poly.pdbx_strand_id
1 'polypeptide(L)'
;MVSNNEIKQILSERRQGIFRNGYLVCDTCQGVYELKDGEKPDDFSEECECGGHLSYTRTLELGEEDPDEDFFDSPTLNWLSKRRNILKIRIVLSTITFLFIGAFLLIMILMK
;
A
#
# COMPACT_ATOMS: atom_id res chain seq x y z
N MET A 1 15.31 4.02 32.72
CA MET A 1 14.46 4.99 31.99
C MET A 1 14.93 4.96 30.54
N VAL A 2 14.07 4.57 29.60
CA VAL A 2 14.40 4.53 28.16
C VAL A 2 14.25 5.95 27.59
N SER A 3 15.18 6.40 26.76
CA SER A 3 15.18 7.75 26.19
C SER A 3 14.20 7.87 25.02
N ASN A 4 13.56 9.03 24.88
CA ASN A 4 12.68 9.32 23.76
C ASN A 4 13.36 9.19 22.38
N ASN A 5 14.70 9.30 22.33
CA ASN A 5 15.46 9.11 21.09
C ASN A 5 15.62 7.62 20.73
N GLU A 6 15.74 6.72 21.71
CA GLU A 6 15.79 5.27 21.51
C GLU A 6 14.41 4.76 21.06
N ILE A 7 13.34 5.31 21.63
CA ILE A 7 11.95 4.98 21.23
C ILE A 7 11.71 5.39 19.77
N LYS A 8 12.20 6.55 19.32
CA LYS A 8 12.08 6.98 17.93
C LYS A 8 12.77 6.03 16.96
N GLN A 9 13.94 5.53 17.32
CA GLN A 9 14.70 4.56 16.51
C GLN A 9 13.95 3.22 16.41
N ILE A 10 13.47 2.68 17.52
CA ILE A 10 12.68 1.44 17.55
C ILE A 10 11.39 1.58 16.73
N LEU A 11 10.77 2.77 16.74
CA LEU A 11 9.55 3.05 15.98
C LEU A 11 9.81 3.27 14.48
N SER A 12 10.98 3.73 14.06
CA SER A 12 11.37 3.71 12.64
C SER A 12 11.63 2.29 12.15
N GLU A 13 12.20 1.44 13.01
CA GLU A 13 12.49 0.03 12.71
C GLU A 13 11.25 -0.86 12.61
N ARG A 14 10.14 -0.51 13.28
CA ARG A 14 8.86 -1.25 13.16
C ARG A 14 7.96 -0.75 12.03
N ARG A 15 8.12 0.49 11.59
CA ARG A 15 7.24 1.11 10.57
C ARG A 15 7.69 0.81 9.15
N GLN A 16 8.97 0.49 9.00
CA GLN A 16 9.51 -0.16 7.82
C GLN A 16 9.73 -1.59 8.27
N GLY A 17 9.18 -2.61 7.62
CA GLY A 17 9.66 -3.98 7.84
C GLY A 17 11.12 -4.01 7.41
N ILE A 18 12.04 -3.65 8.32
CA ILE A 18 13.47 -3.55 8.02
C ILE A 18 14.00 -4.98 7.95
N PHE A 19 13.93 -5.55 6.76
CA PHE A 19 14.85 -6.59 6.37
C PHE A 19 16.24 -5.97 6.37
N ARG A 20 17.04 -6.35 7.38
CA ARG A 20 18.42 -5.86 7.52
C ARG A 20 19.30 -6.37 6.38
N ASN A 21 18.86 -7.43 5.70
CA ASN A 21 19.54 -8.05 4.59
C ASN A 21 18.69 -7.85 3.33
N GLY A 22 19.36 -7.54 2.21
CA GLY A 22 18.65 -7.35 0.94
C GLY A 22 18.28 -8.67 0.29
N TYR A 23 17.66 -8.57 -0.89
CA TYR A 23 17.12 -9.68 -1.64
C TYR A 23 17.65 -9.68 -3.05
N LEU A 24 17.71 -10.87 -3.65
CA LEU A 24 17.90 -11.05 -5.09
C LEU A 24 16.58 -11.56 -5.68
N VAL A 25 16.06 -10.85 -6.66
CA VAL A 25 14.79 -11.16 -7.31
C VAL A 25 15.06 -11.45 -8.78
N CYS A 26 14.58 -12.60 -9.27
CA CYS A 26 14.68 -12.93 -10.68
C CYS A 26 13.56 -12.24 -11.48
N ASP A 27 13.92 -11.59 -12.58
CA ASP A 27 12.97 -10.96 -13.50
C ASP A 27 12.05 -11.96 -14.24
N THR A 28 12.50 -13.21 -14.36
CA THR A 28 11.89 -14.22 -15.23
C THR A 28 11.03 -15.20 -14.43
N CYS A 29 11.61 -15.85 -13.41
CA CYS A 29 10.88 -16.82 -12.58
C CYS A 29 10.24 -16.18 -11.33
N GLN A 30 10.53 -14.90 -11.06
CA GLN A 30 10.08 -14.18 -9.87
C GLN A 30 10.53 -14.85 -8.55
N GLY A 31 11.54 -15.71 -8.62
CA GLY A 31 12.18 -16.30 -7.45
C GLY A 31 12.86 -15.23 -6.62
N VAL A 32 12.64 -15.27 -5.31
CA VAL A 32 13.21 -14.34 -4.34
C VAL A 32 14.18 -15.11 -3.44
N TYR A 33 15.41 -14.63 -3.36
CA TYR A 33 16.42 -15.12 -2.43
C TYR A 33 16.74 -14.02 -1.40
N GLU A 34 16.58 -14.34 -0.12
CA GLU A 34 16.96 -13.45 0.98
C GLU A 34 18.42 -13.67 1.34
N LEU A 35 19.22 -12.60 1.33
CA LEU A 35 20.61 -12.66 1.75
C LEU A 35 20.68 -12.91 3.27
N LYS A 36 21.61 -13.77 3.69
CA LYS A 36 21.89 -13.99 5.11
C LYS A 36 22.88 -12.97 5.64
N ASP A 37 23.01 -12.93 6.96
CA ASP A 37 23.96 -12.04 7.63
C ASP A 37 25.40 -12.32 7.14
N GLY A 38 25.99 -11.31 6.52
CA GLY A 38 27.36 -11.38 5.99
C GLY A 38 27.47 -11.80 4.52
N GLU A 39 26.37 -12.17 3.86
CA GLU A 39 26.32 -12.42 2.42
C GLU A 39 26.16 -11.09 1.66
N LYS A 40 26.99 -10.86 0.63
CA LYS A 40 26.87 -9.68 -0.23
C LYS A 40 26.17 -10.05 -1.53
N PRO A 41 25.37 -9.14 -2.12
CA PRO A 41 24.77 -9.39 -3.43
C PRO A 41 25.82 -9.69 -4.51
N ASP A 42 27.01 -9.08 -4.40
CA ASP A 42 28.13 -9.26 -5.32
C ASP A 42 28.73 -10.69 -5.29
N ASP A 43 28.45 -11.49 -4.25
CA ASP A 43 28.92 -12.86 -4.15
C ASP A 43 28.06 -13.85 -4.97
N PHE A 44 26.94 -13.38 -5.54
CA PHE A 44 26.00 -14.19 -6.31
C PHE A 44 26.12 -13.90 -7.81
N SER A 45 25.78 -14.90 -8.62
CA SER A 45 25.63 -14.72 -10.07
C SER A 45 24.48 -13.75 -10.37
N GLU A 46 24.68 -12.88 -11.34
CA GLU A 46 23.60 -12.04 -11.91
C GLU A 46 22.60 -12.87 -12.75
N GLU A 47 22.88 -14.15 -12.99
CA GLU A 47 22.04 -15.08 -13.73
C GLU A 47 21.41 -16.12 -12.79
N CYS A 48 20.08 -16.24 -12.83
CA CYS A 48 19.31 -17.25 -12.15
C CYS A 48 19.44 -18.61 -12.85
N GLU A 49 19.24 -19.71 -12.13
CA GLU A 49 19.26 -21.07 -12.70
C GLU A 49 18.24 -21.29 -13.84
N CYS A 50 17.20 -20.44 -13.93
CA CYS A 50 16.26 -20.45 -15.03
C CYS A 50 16.74 -19.70 -16.29
N GLY A 51 17.93 -19.08 -16.26
CA GLY A 51 18.46 -18.20 -17.32
C GLY A 51 17.94 -16.76 -17.29
N GLY A 52 17.30 -16.34 -16.20
CA GLY A 52 16.82 -14.96 -16.00
C GLY A 52 17.83 -14.10 -15.24
N HIS A 53 17.64 -12.78 -15.19
CA HIS A 53 18.54 -11.87 -14.47
C HIS A 53 18.11 -11.68 -13.01
N LEU A 54 19.06 -11.77 -12.08
CA LEU A 54 18.86 -11.53 -10.65
C LEU A 54 19.18 -10.07 -10.31
N SER A 55 18.18 -9.36 -9.80
CA SER A 55 18.29 -7.96 -9.38
C SER A 55 18.27 -7.82 -7.86
N TYR A 56 19.19 -7.02 -7.32
CA TYR A 56 19.23 -6.74 -5.90
C TYR A 56 18.21 -5.66 -5.47
N THR A 57 17.45 -5.92 -4.42
CA THR A 57 16.58 -4.93 -3.77
C THR A 57 16.68 -4.99 -2.24
N ARG A 58 16.59 -3.83 -1.57
CA ARG A 58 16.50 -3.77 -0.10
C ARG A 58 15.06 -3.74 0.41
N THR A 59 14.10 -3.64 -0.49
CA THR A 59 12.70 -3.50 -0.14
C THR A 59 11.93 -4.45 -1.04
N LEU A 60 11.37 -5.49 -0.45
CA LEU A 60 10.25 -6.16 -1.08
C LEU A 60 9.05 -5.26 -0.82
N GLU A 61 8.60 -4.57 -1.88
CA GLU A 61 7.23 -4.09 -1.91
C GLU A 61 6.35 -5.35 -1.94
N LEU A 62 6.13 -5.94 -0.77
CA LEU A 62 5.01 -6.84 -0.57
C LEU A 62 3.81 -5.98 -0.96
N GLY A 63 3.23 -6.26 -2.13
CA GLY A 63 1.98 -5.63 -2.51
C GLY A 63 1.07 -5.72 -1.31
N GLU A 64 0.62 -4.56 -0.81
CA GLU A 64 -0.53 -4.50 0.08
C GLU A 64 -1.73 -4.95 -0.76
N GLU A 65 -1.82 -6.25 -1.05
CA GLU A 65 -3.12 -6.87 -1.19
C GLU A 65 -3.73 -6.75 0.19
N ASP A 66 -4.73 -5.85 0.29
CA ASP A 66 -5.55 -5.62 1.48
C ASP A 66 -5.77 -6.99 2.17
N PRO A 67 -5.18 -7.23 3.35
CA PRO A 67 -5.33 -8.51 4.02
C PRO A 67 -6.81 -8.70 4.28
N ASP A 68 -7.37 -9.75 3.69
CA ASP A 68 -8.73 -10.19 3.88
C ASP A 68 -9.09 -10.11 5.37
N GLU A 69 -10.24 -9.50 5.63
CA GLU A 69 -10.82 -9.32 6.96
C GLU A 69 -10.76 -10.64 7.75
N ASP A 70 -10.00 -10.65 8.86
CA ASP A 70 -10.37 -11.30 10.15
C ASP A 70 -9.16 -11.36 11.11
N PHE A 71 -8.82 -10.27 11.81
CA PHE A 71 -8.00 -10.36 13.05
C PHE A 71 -8.22 -9.22 14.07
N PHE A 72 -9.13 -9.50 15.01
CA PHE A 72 -9.30 -9.05 16.40
C PHE A 72 -8.53 -7.82 16.97
N ASP A 73 -9.29 -6.74 17.19
CA ASP A 73 -9.29 -5.66 18.22
C ASP A 73 -8.00 -5.09 18.85
N SER A 74 -7.70 -3.81 18.54
CA SER A 74 -8.04 -2.67 19.44
C SER A 74 -7.59 -1.29 18.91
N PRO A 75 -8.29 -0.20 19.28
CA PRO A 75 -8.35 1.04 18.51
C PRO A 75 -7.33 2.10 18.97
N THR A 76 -6.41 2.50 18.07
CA THR A 76 -5.65 3.74 18.24
C THR A 76 -5.88 4.71 17.07
N LEU A 77 -6.93 5.51 17.25
CA LEU A 77 -7.15 6.88 16.77
C LEU A 77 -6.27 7.40 15.61
N ASN A 78 -6.49 6.93 14.38
CA ASN A 78 -6.13 7.70 13.16
C ASN A 78 -7.32 8.01 12.23
N TRP A 79 -8.55 7.67 12.65
CA TRP A 79 -9.79 7.71 11.84
C TRP A 79 -10.18 9.09 11.26
N LEU A 80 -9.48 10.17 11.59
CA LEU A 80 -9.84 11.55 11.21
C LEU A 80 -9.23 12.05 9.90
N SER A 81 -8.45 11.25 9.17
CA SER A 81 -7.95 11.65 7.83
C SER A 81 -8.79 11.06 6.68
N LYS A 82 -9.32 9.85 6.82
CA LYS A 82 -10.11 9.16 5.77
C LYS A 82 -11.59 9.59 5.71
N ARG A 83 -12.09 10.29 6.73
CA ARG A 83 -13.47 10.82 6.79
C ARG A 83 -13.73 12.02 5.88
N ARG A 84 -12.69 12.67 5.34
CA ARG A 84 -12.80 13.93 4.57
C ARG A 84 -13.29 13.77 3.13
N ASN A 85 -13.04 12.63 2.49
CA ASN A 85 -13.36 12.44 1.06
C ASN A 85 -14.72 11.78 0.82
N ILE A 86 -15.25 11.03 1.77
CA ILE A 86 -16.57 10.38 1.66
C ILE A 86 -17.71 11.43 1.69
N LEU A 87 -17.60 12.46 2.53
CA LEU A 87 -18.61 13.51 2.63
C LEU A 87 -18.69 14.37 1.35
N LYS A 88 -17.54 14.62 0.70
CA LYS A 88 -17.49 15.37 -0.58
C LYS A 88 -18.17 14.60 -1.71
N ILE A 89 -17.96 13.29 -1.81
CA ILE A 89 -18.57 12.44 -2.84
C ILE A 89 -20.10 12.41 -2.72
N ARG A 90 -20.63 12.30 -1.49
CA ARG A 90 -22.08 12.29 -1.25
C ARG A 90 -22.76 13.59 -1.67
N ILE A 91 -22.12 14.75 -1.44
CA ILE A 91 -22.65 16.05 -1.84
C ILE A 91 -22.70 16.17 -3.37
N VAL A 92 -21.62 15.78 -4.06
CA VAL A 92 -21.54 15.84 -5.52
C VAL A 92 -22.61 14.96 -6.17
N LEU A 93 -22.77 13.71 -5.73
CA LEU A 93 -23.80 12.81 -6.26
C LEU A 93 -25.22 13.37 -6.05
N SER A 94 -25.49 13.98 -4.90
CA SER A 94 -26.79 14.60 -4.65
C SER A 94 -27.06 15.78 -5.58
N THR A 95 -26.07 16.64 -5.85
CA THR A 95 -26.28 17.78 -6.76
C THR A 95 -26.55 17.34 -8.19
N ILE A 96 -25.88 16.27 -8.64
CA ILE A 96 -26.05 15.72 -9.98
C ILE A 96 -27.46 15.14 -10.14
N THR A 97 -27.95 14.36 -9.17
CA THR A 97 -29.29 13.77 -9.26
C THR A 97 -30.41 14.82 -9.30
N PHE A 98 -30.31 15.90 -8.51
CA PHE A 98 -31.28 16.99 -8.56
C PHE A 98 -31.33 17.70 -9.91
N LEU A 99 -30.18 17.92 -10.55
CA LEU A 99 -30.12 18.53 -11.89
C LEU A 99 -30.83 17.65 -12.95
N PHE A 100 -30.60 16.34 -12.92
CA PHE A 100 -31.25 15.42 -13.85
C PHE A 100 -32.77 15.34 -13.65
N ILE A 101 -33.22 15.28 -12.40
CA ILE A 101 -34.66 15.26 -12.09
C ILE A 101 -35.33 16.56 -12.51
N GLY A 102 -34.70 17.71 -12.23
CA GLY A 102 -35.22 19.02 -12.62
C GLY A 102 -35.31 19.19 -14.14
N ALA A 103 -34.26 18.80 -14.87
CA ALA A 103 -34.25 18.83 -16.33
C ALA A 103 -35.32 17.91 -16.92
N PHE A 104 -35.49 16.70 -16.37
CA PHE A 104 -36.52 15.76 -16.80
C PHE A 104 -37.93 16.31 -16.60
N LEU A 105 -38.22 16.89 -15.44
CA LEU A 105 -39.52 17.52 -15.17
C LEU A 105 -39.78 18.69 -16.11
N LEU A 106 -38.77 19.52 -16.40
CA LEU A 106 -38.91 20.65 -17.32
C LEU A 106 -39.21 20.18 -18.75
N ILE A 107 -38.53 19.13 -19.24
CA ILE A 107 -38.81 18.53 -20.55
C ILE A 107 -40.24 17.98 -20.59
N MET A 108 -40.67 17.27 -19.54
CA MET A 108 -42.03 16.73 -19.44
C MET A 108 -43.11 17.82 -19.47
N ILE A 109 -42.84 19.01 -18.91
CA ILE A 109 -43.73 20.18 -18.97
C ILE A 109 -43.74 20.80 -20.38
N LEU A 110 -42.60 20.85 -21.06
CA LEU A 110 -42.50 21.39 -22.42
C LEU A 110 -43.14 20.49 -23.48
N MET A 111 -43.23 19.19 -23.22
CA MET A 111 -43.85 18.20 -24.10
C MET A 111 -45.36 17.99 -23.83
N LYS A 112 -45.92 18.75 -22.89
CA LYS A 112 -47.33 18.70 -22.49
C LYS A 112 -48.15 19.74 -23.27
#